data_AF-A0A546XJ66-F1
#
_entry.id   AF-A0A546XJ66-F1
#
_cell.length_a   1.000
_cell.length_b   1.000
_cell.length_c   1.000
_cell.angle_alpha   90.00
_cell.angle_beta   90.00
_cell.angle_gamma   90.00
#
_symmetry.space_group_name_H-M   'P 1'
#
loop_
_entity.id
_entity.type
_entity.pdbx_description
1 polymer ?
#
loop_
_entity_poly.entity_id
_entity_poly.type
_entity_poly.pdbx_seq_one_letter_code
_entity_poly.pdbx_strand_id
1 'polypeptide(L)'
;MTTQEKQVFDLLKAIETGATEPVGVINPEKYIQHNPGAADGLKAFGDLLAALPKGSAKVNTVRVFQDGEFVFAHTDYNFFGPKIGFDIFRFEDGKIVEHWDNLQQTAGPNQSGRTMIDGPTEARDLDKTQANKTLVATFVDDILVNGRMQKLSDYFDGDNYVQHNPQIGDGLSGLGAALKAMADAGITMKYDRVHKVLGKGDFVLTVSEGTFAGKPTSFYDLFRVQAGKIAEHWDTIETIPAEAEWKNQNGKF
;
A
#
# COMPACT_ATOMS: atom_id res chain seq x y z
N MET A 1 -5.55 -12.47 -14.11
CA MET A 1 -4.38 -12.48 -13.21
C MET A 1 -3.25 -13.24 -13.86
N THR A 2 -2.00 -12.84 -13.64
CA THR A 2 -0.81 -13.64 -13.98
C THR A 2 -0.63 -14.79 -12.98
N THR A 3 0.33 -15.69 -13.26
CA THR A 3 0.68 -16.77 -12.33
C THR A 3 1.14 -16.23 -10.97
N GLN A 4 1.98 -15.19 -10.94
CA GLN A 4 2.51 -14.62 -9.71
C GLN A 4 1.43 -13.82 -8.94
N GLU A 5 0.53 -13.13 -9.64
CA GLU A 5 -0.64 -12.51 -9.01
C GLU A 5 -1.52 -13.55 -8.31
N LYS A 6 -1.75 -14.70 -8.96
CA LYS A 6 -2.51 -15.81 -8.34
C LYS A 6 -1.76 -16.37 -7.13
N GLN A 7 -0.45 -16.57 -7.23
CA GLN A 7 0.36 -17.07 -6.12
C GLN A 7 0.29 -16.16 -4.89
N VAL A 8 0.40 -14.85 -5.07
CA VAL A 8 0.25 -13.89 -3.97
C VAL A 8 -1.17 -13.92 -3.42
N PHE A 9 -2.20 -13.91 -4.28
CA PHE A 9 -3.59 -14.01 -3.84
C PHE A 9 -3.84 -15.26 -2.98
N ASP A 10 -3.39 -16.43 -3.43
CA ASP A 10 -3.55 -17.69 -2.70
C ASP A 10 -2.75 -17.68 -1.39
N LEU A 11 -1.53 -17.12 -1.40
CA LEU A 11 -0.69 -17.00 -0.20
C LEU A 11 -1.34 -16.13 0.87
N LEU A 12 -1.87 -14.96 0.50
CA LEU A 12 -2.58 -14.11 1.44
C LEU A 12 -3.85 -14.80 1.96
N LYS A 13 -4.59 -15.50 1.08
CA LYS A 13 -5.78 -16.26 1.48
C LYS A 13 -5.46 -17.44 2.40
N ALA A 14 -4.22 -17.95 2.40
CA ALA A 14 -3.76 -18.98 3.32
C ALA A 14 -3.85 -18.54 4.79
N ILE A 15 -3.77 -17.24 5.09
CA ILE A 15 -3.91 -16.70 6.44
C ILE A 15 -5.32 -16.97 7.00
N GLU A 16 -6.36 -16.82 6.19
CA GLU A 16 -7.74 -17.14 6.59
C GLU A 16 -8.01 -18.65 6.58
N THR A 17 -7.52 -19.35 5.56
CA THR A 17 -7.90 -20.76 5.32
C THR A 17 -7.05 -21.77 6.08
N GLY A 18 -5.85 -21.38 6.52
CA GLY A 18 -4.84 -22.29 7.07
C GLY A 18 -4.23 -23.23 6.03
N ALA A 19 -4.42 -22.97 4.73
CA ALA A 19 -3.86 -23.80 3.66
C ALA A 19 -2.33 -23.73 3.65
N THR A 20 -1.66 -24.88 3.59
CA THR A 20 -0.19 -24.93 3.61
C THR A 20 0.44 -24.95 2.22
N GLU A 21 -0.31 -25.32 1.18
CA GLU A 21 0.21 -25.41 -0.19
C GLU A 21 0.68 -24.05 -0.75
N PRO A 22 -0.06 -22.94 -0.60
CA PRO A 22 0.39 -21.63 -1.07
C PRO A 22 1.69 -21.15 -0.41
N VAL A 23 1.97 -21.58 0.82
CA VAL A 23 3.21 -21.25 1.56
C VAL A 23 4.46 -21.72 0.79
N GLY A 24 4.33 -22.78 -0.02
CA GLY A 24 5.41 -23.34 -0.81
C GLY A 24 5.96 -22.39 -1.88
N VAL A 25 5.30 -21.26 -2.18
CA VAL A 25 5.85 -20.24 -3.09
C VAL A 25 6.98 -19.42 -2.45
N ILE A 26 7.10 -19.40 -1.13
CA ILE A 26 8.16 -18.68 -0.44
C ILE A 26 9.47 -19.48 -0.53
N ASN A 27 10.57 -18.80 -0.86
CA ASN A 27 11.89 -19.38 -0.82
C ASN A 27 12.36 -19.48 0.65
N PRO A 28 12.57 -20.68 1.20
CA PRO A 28 12.92 -20.83 2.61
C PRO A 28 14.32 -20.32 2.98
N GLU A 29 15.22 -20.17 2.00
CA GLU A 29 16.63 -19.83 2.22
C GLU A 29 16.92 -18.35 1.99
N LYS A 30 16.13 -17.68 1.15
CA LYS A 30 16.37 -16.30 0.71
C LYS A 30 15.34 -15.28 1.21
N TYR A 31 14.25 -15.73 1.84
CA TYR A 31 13.16 -14.83 2.21
C TYR A 31 13.60 -13.76 3.21
N ILE A 32 13.38 -12.50 2.85
CA ILE A 32 13.62 -11.30 3.67
C ILE A 32 12.28 -10.63 3.98
N GLN A 33 12.00 -10.39 5.25
CA GLN A 33 10.83 -9.69 5.76
C GLN A 33 11.16 -8.27 6.19
N HIS A 34 10.43 -7.28 5.69
CA HIS A 34 10.60 -5.86 6.04
C HIS A 34 9.55 -5.31 7.01
N ASN A 35 8.47 -6.05 7.31
CA ASN A 35 7.53 -5.65 8.36
C ASN A 35 8.23 -5.68 9.72
N PRO A 36 8.43 -4.55 10.43
CA PRO A 36 9.13 -4.52 11.71
C PRO A 36 8.43 -5.35 12.80
N GLY A 37 7.11 -5.54 12.69
CA GLY A 37 6.29 -6.33 13.60
C GLY A 37 6.32 -7.85 13.35
N ALA A 38 6.99 -8.31 12.28
CA ALA A 38 7.10 -9.72 11.92
C ALA A 38 8.56 -10.21 12.02
N ALA A 39 8.75 -11.42 12.56
CA ALA A 39 10.05 -12.07 12.53
C ALA A 39 10.37 -12.55 11.10
N ASP A 40 11.65 -12.66 10.79
CA ASP A 40 12.11 -13.01 9.45
C ASP A 40 12.04 -14.53 9.17
N GLY A 41 12.04 -14.88 7.88
CA GLY A 41 12.11 -16.25 7.39
C GLY A 41 10.77 -17.02 7.37
N LEU A 42 10.75 -18.11 6.60
CA LEU A 42 9.55 -18.94 6.40
C LEU A 42 8.98 -19.52 7.71
N LYS A 43 9.86 -19.85 8.66
CA LYS A 43 9.44 -20.39 9.96
C LYS A 43 8.55 -19.38 10.70
N ALA A 44 8.90 -18.10 10.71
CA ALA A 44 8.12 -17.07 11.39
C ALA A 44 6.72 -16.93 10.79
N PHE A 45 6.60 -17.03 9.47
CA PHE A 45 5.30 -17.07 8.80
C PHE A 45 4.47 -18.29 9.22
N GLY A 46 5.09 -19.48 9.27
CA GLY A 46 4.44 -20.69 9.76
C GLY A 46 3.98 -20.59 11.22
N ASP A 47 4.81 -20.01 12.08
CA ASP A 47 4.49 -19.79 13.50
C ASP A 47 3.29 -18.82 13.66
N LEU A 48 3.21 -17.78 12.83
CA LEU A 48 2.07 -16.85 12.78
C LEU A 48 0.76 -17.59 12.41
N LEU A 49 0.78 -18.39 11.35
CA LEU A 49 -0.38 -19.16 10.92
C LEU A 49 -0.83 -20.15 12.01
N ALA A 50 0.11 -20.79 12.69
CA ALA A 50 -0.17 -21.72 13.78
C ALA A 50 -0.75 -21.03 15.04
N ALA A 51 -0.41 -19.75 15.26
CA ALA A 51 -0.90 -18.96 16.39
C ALA A 51 -2.34 -18.44 16.20
N LEU A 52 -2.84 -18.39 14.97
CA LEU A 52 -4.20 -17.94 14.68
C LEU A 52 -5.22 -19.03 15.06
N PRO A 53 -6.21 -18.74 15.92
CA PRO A 53 -7.32 -19.65 16.14
C PRO A 53 -8.02 -20.00 14.83
N LYS A 54 -8.38 -21.27 14.65
CA LYS A 54 -9.01 -21.73 13.40
C LYS A 54 -10.26 -20.91 13.08
N GLY A 55 -10.28 -20.29 11.90
CA GLY A 55 -11.39 -19.46 11.42
C GLY A 55 -11.49 -18.06 12.04
N SER A 56 -10.51 -17.62 12.83
CA SER A 56 -10.51 -16.26 13.39
C SER A 56 -10.04 -15.20 12.41
N ALA A 57 -9.28 -15.59 11.39
CA ALA A 57 -8.74 -14.67 10.40
C ALA A 57 -9.70 -14.49 9.21
N LYS A 58 -9.79 -13.27 8.68
CA LYS A 58 -10.42 -12.96 7.39
C LYS A 58 -9.44 -12.25 6.48
N VAL A 59 -9.45 -12.63 5.21
CA VAL A 59 -8.63 -12.02 4.16
C VAL A 59 -9.48 -11.80 2.91
N ASN A 60 -9.57 -10.55 2.49
CA ASN A 60 -10.19 -10.12 1.26
C ASN A 60 -9.19 -9.30 0.44
N THR A 61 -8.43 -9.96 -0.43
CA THR A 61 -7.53 -9.28 -1.37
C THR A 61 -8.36 -8.65 -2.48
N VAL A 62 -8.44 -7.32 -2.46
CA VAL A 62 -9.35 -6.52 -3.29
C VAL A 62 -8.81 -6.37 -4.71
N ARG A 63 -7.49 -6.16 -4.81
CA ARG A 63 -6.77 -6.01 -6.08
C ARG A 63 -5.33 -6.48 -5.91
N VAL A 64 -4.77 -7.06 -6.98
CA VAL A 64 -3.41 -7.61 -7.02
C VAL A 64 -2.82 -7.37 -8.40
N PHE A 65 -1.60 -6.84 -8.44
CA PHE A 65 -0.96 -6.39 -9.67
C PHE A 65 0.52 -6.79 -9.68
N GLN A 66 0.98 -7.27 -10.83
CA GLN A 66 2.39 -7.53 -11.09
C GLN A 66 3.05 -6.38 -11.87
N ASP A 67 4.26 -5.99 -11.45
CA ASP A 67 5.17 -5.08 -12.14
C ASP A 67 6.60 -5.67 -12.14
N GLY A 68 7.01 -6.25 -13.27
CA GLY A 68 8.28 -6.97 -13.37
C GLY A 68 8.36 -8.15 -12.40
N GLU A 69 9.37 -8.13 -11.52
CA GLU A 69 9.59 -9.12 -10.46
C GLU A 69 8.76 -8.86 -9.20
N PHE A 70 8.06 -7.73 -9.11
CA PHE A 70 7.24 -7.38 -7.95
C PHE A 70 5.77 -7.72 -8.19
N VAL A 71 5.11 -8.17 -7.13
CA VAL A 71 3.65 -8.25 -7.06
C VAL A 71 3.21 -7.46 -5.84
N PHE A 72 2.25 -6.55 -6.01
CA PHE A 72 1.66 -5.82 -4.91
C PHE A 72 0.15 -6.04 -4.83
N ALA A 73 -0.36 -6.08 -3.61
CA ALA A 73 -1.74 -6.39 -3.29
C ALA A 73 -2.31 -5.33 -2.34
N HIS A 74 -3.61 -5.06 -2.47
CA HIS A 74 -4.37 -4.24 -1.53
C HIS A 74 -5.43 -5.12 -0.88
N THR A 75 -5.37 -5.24 0.43
CA THR A 75 -6.07 -6.31 1.15
C THR A 75 -6.78 -5.77 2.39
N ASP A 76 -8.04 -6.19 2.55
CA ASP A 76 -8.80 -6.03 3.78
C ASP A 76 -8.61 -7.27 4.65
N TYR A 77 -8.05 -7.05 5.83
CA TYR A 77 -7.67 -8.06 6.78
C TYR A 77 -8.48 -7.94 8.08
N ASN A 78 -8.82 -9.09 8.65
CA ASN A 78 -9.16 -9.19 10.05
C ASN A 78 -8.40 -10.36 10.66
N PHE A 79 -7.20 -10.09 11.17
CA PHE A 79 -6.45 -11.00 12.01
C PHE A 79 -5.73 -10.17 13.07
N PHE A 80 -5.92 -10.49 14.36
CA PHE A 80 -5.55 -9.59 15.46
C PHE A 80 -6.15 -8.18 15.32
N GLY A 81 -7.39 -8.07 14.82
CA GLY A 81 -8.11 -6.81 14.59
C GLY A 81 -8.22 -6.42 13.11
N PRO A 82 -9.16 -5.52 12.77
CA PRO A 82 -9.40 -5.08 11.41
C PRO A 82 -8.31 -4.11 10.94
N LYS A 83 -7.78 -4.35 9.74
CA LYS A 83 -6.77 -3.50 9.11
C LYS A 83 -6.84 -3.60 7.59
N ILE A 84 -6.50 -2.50 6.93
CA ILE A 84 -6.23 -2.45 5.50
C ILE A 84 -4.72 -2.48 5.30
N GLY A 85 -4.27 -3.26 4.33
CA GLY A 85 -2.86 -3.45 4.05
C GLY A 85 -2.54 -3.32 2.57
N PHE A 86 -1.37 -2.74 2.28
CA PHE A 86 -0.67 -3.02 1.05
C PHE A 86 0.44 -4.02 1.33
N ASP A 87 0.52 -5.07 0.53
CA ASP A 87 1.59 -6.07 0.57
C ASP A 87 2.38 -5.98 -0.74
N ILE A 88 3.71 -6.09 -0.68
CA ILE A 88 4.62 -6.13 -1.84
C ILE A 88 5.50 -7.35 -1.69
N PHE A 89 5.57 -8.17 -2.73
CA PHE A 89 6.41 -9.36 -2.80
C PHE A 89 7.36 -9.27 -3.98
N ARG A 90 8.66 -9.55 -3.77
CA ARG A 90 9.62 -9.73 -4.86
C ARG A 90 9.82 -11.20 -5.17
N PHE A 91 9.87 -11.51 -6.46
CA PHE A 91 10.07 -12.86 -6.97
C PHE A 91 11.47 -13.07 -7.56
N GLU A 92 12.04 -14.24 -7.32
CA GLU A 92 13.24 -14.76 -7.98
C GLU A 92 13.00 -16.23 -8.31
N ASP A 93 13.26 -16.64 -9.55
CA ASP A 93 13.06 -18.02 -10.03
C ASP A 93 11.67 -18.62 -9.71
N GLY A 94 10.63 -17.77 -9.78
CA GLY A 94 9.25 -18.16 -9.51
C GLY A 94 8.90 -18.37 -8.03
N LYS A 95 9.79 -17.96 -7.11
CA LYS A 95 9.59 -17.99 -5.66
C LYS A 95 9.63 -16.59 -5.08
N ILE A 96 8.87 -16.37 -4.00
CA ILE A 96 8.93 -15.13 -3.22
C ILE A 96 10.21 -15.14 -2.38
N VAL A 97 11.02 -14.11 -2.52
CA VAL A 97 12.29 -13.94 -1.79
C VAL A 97 12.29 -12.71 -0.89
N GLU A 98 11.30 -11.83 -0.98
CA GLU A 98 11.26 -10.60 -0.19
C GLU A 98 9.83 -10.10 -0.03
N HIS A 99 9.54 -9.49 1.12
CA HIS A 99 8.21 -8.97 1.44
C HIS A 99 8.27 -7.66 2.21
N TRP A 100 7.44 -6.71 1.80
CA TRP A 100 7.12 -5.49 2.54
C TRP A 100 5.61 -5.41 2.71
N ASP A 101 5.15 -4.83 3.81
CA ASP A 101 3.76 -4.42 3.96
C ASP A 101 3.66 -3.02 4.56
N ASN A 102 2.46 -2.46 4.51
CA ASN A 102 2.09 -1.27 5.25
C ASN A 102 0.63 -1.38 5.72
N LEU A 103 0.43 -1.41 7.04
CA LEU A 103 -0.86 -1.74 7.66
C LEU A 103 -1.46 -0.54 8.38
N GLN A 104 -2.75 -0.29 8.14
CA GLN A 104 -3.51 0.75 8.83
C GLN A 104 -4.81 0.16 9.39
N GLN A 105 -5.22 0.58 10.59
CA GLN A 105 -6.50 0.18 11.15
C GLN A 105 -7.65 0.59 10.21
N THR A 106 -8.57 -0.34 9.94
CA THR A 106 -9.74 -0.06 9.10
C THR A 106 -10.61 1.01 9.75
N ALA A 107 -10.95 2.04 8.98
CA ALA A 107 -11.87 3.10 9.37
C ALA A 107 -13.19 3.00 8.60
N GLY A 108 -14.23 3.69 9.09
CA GLY A 108 -15.49 3.84 8.37
C GLY A 108 -15.34 4.69 7.10
N PRO A 109 -16.42 4.87 6.33
CA PRO A 109 -16.39 5.70 5.13
C PRO A 109 -15.96 7.14 5.43
N ASN A 110 -15.24 7.76 4.49
CA ASN A 110 -14.83 9.15 4.60
C ASN A 110 -16.01 10.12 4.42
N GLN A 111 -15.72 11.43 4.41
CA GLN A 111 -16.71 12.49 4.26
C GLN A 111 -17.52 12.41 2.94
N SER A 112 -16.98 11.74 1.93
CA SER A 112 -17.62 11.49 0.63
C SER A 112 -18.30 10.13 0.53
N GLY A 113 -18.36 9.35 1.63
CA GLY A 113 -18.98 8.03 1.67
C GLY A 113 -18.14 6.92 1.02
N ARG A 114 -16.85 7.17 0.74
CA ARG A 114 -15.91 6.19 0.19
C ARG A 114 -15.28 5.38 1.30
N THR A 115 -15.09 4.09 1.07
CA THR A 115 -14.35 3.22 1.98
C THR A 115 -12.87 3.21 1.63
N MET A 116 -12.04 2.60 2.45
CA MET A 116 -10.63 2.41 2.14
C MET A 116 -10.37 1.41 0.99
N ILE A 117 -11.39 0.71 0.48
CA ILE A 117 -11.20 -0.42 -0.46
C ILE A 117 -12.13 -0.43 -1.69
N ASP A 118 -13.16 0.40 -1.74
CA ASP A 118 -14.07 0.47 -2.89
C ASP A 118 -13.37 1.06 -4.13
N GLY A 119 -14.12 1.16 -5.22
CA GLY A 119 -13.59 1.59 -6.52
C GLY A 119 -13.08 0.42 -7.38
N PRO A 120 -12.46 0.72 -8.54
CA PRO A 120 -12.07 -0.30 -9.51
C PRO A 120 -11.03 -1.28 -8.97
N THR A 121 -11.06 -2.52 -9.46
CA THR A 121 -10.14 -3.60 -9.06
C THR A 121 -9.33 -4.16 -10.22
N GLU A 122 -9.73 -3.85 -11.46
CA GLU A 122 -9.08 -4.32 -12.68
C GLU A 122 -8.30 -3.18 -13.35
N ALA A 123 -7.02 -3.43 -13.64
CA ALA A 123 -6.18 -2.49 -14.35
C ALA A 123 -6.58 -2.35 -15.83
N ARG A 124 -6.54 -1.12 -16.33
CA ARG A 124 -6.77 -0.72 -17.74
C ARG A 124 -5.54 0.01 -18.27
N ASP A 125 -5.54 0.41 -19.54
CA ASP A 125 -4.45 1.20 -20.13
C ASP A 125 -3.05 0.58 -19.92
N LEU A 126 -2.94 -0.75 -20.07
CA LEU A 126 -1.71 -1.52 -19.79
C LEU A 126 -0.49 -1.01 -20.59
N ASP A 127 -0.74 -0.48 -21.80
CA ASP A 127 0.26 0.14 -22.66
C ASP A 127 0.83 1.46 -22.10
N LYS A 128 0.14 2.09 -21.16
CA LYS A 128 0.54 3.36 -20.54
C LYS A 128 1.21 3.21 -19.18
N THR A 129 1.44 1.99 -18.71
CA THR A 129 2.01 1.71 -17.37
C THR A 129 3.21 2.61 -17.04
N GLN A 130 4.20 2.70 -17.93
CA GLN A 130 5.39 3.52 -17.67
C GLN A 130 5.09 5.02 -17.62
N ALA A 131 4.24 5.53 -18.52
CA ALA A 131 3.84 6.93 -18.51
C ALA A 131 3.07 7.30 -17.23
N ASN A 132 2.19 6.41 -16.77
CA ASN A 132 1.44 6.58 -15.53
C ASN A 132 2.35 6.55 -14.30
N LYS A 133 3.33 5.62 -14.27
CA LYS A 133 4.36 5.59 -13.22
C LYS A 133 5.16 6.88 -13.18
N THR A 134 5.59 7.41 -14.33
CA THR A 134 6.29 8.70 -14.40
C THR A 134 5.41 9.85 -13.90
N LEU A 135 4.15 9.92 -14.32
CA LEU A 135 3.21 10.96 -13.88
C LEU A 135 3.07 10.98 -12.36
N VAL A 136 2.78 9.82 -11.77
CA VAL A 136 2.56 9.67 -10.32
C VAL A 136 3.85 9.90 -9.53
N ALA A 137 4.99 9.35 -9.96
CA ALA A 137 6.27 9.63 -9.31
C ALA A 137 6.62 11.12 -9.30
N THR A 138 6.37 11.80 -10.42
CA THR A 138 6.61 13.26 -10.53
C THR A 138 5.65 14.05 -9.63
N PHE A 139 4.38 13.63 -9.53
CA PHE A 139 3.43 14.22 -8.60
C PHE A 139 3.89 14.10 -7.14
N VAL A 140 4.26 12.88 -6.71
CA VAL A 140 4.72 12.64 -5.33
C VAL A 140 5.96 13.48 -5.02
N ASP A 141 6.94 13.53 -5.93
CA ASP A 141 8.12 14.36 -5.76
C ASP A 141 7.79 15.86 -5.74
N ASP A 142 7.06 16.37 -6.73
CA ASP A 142 6.72 17.79 -6.84
C ASP A 142 5.91 18.27 -5.63
N ILE A 143 4.84 17.56 -5.29
CA ILE A 143 3.82 18.03 -4.35
C ILE A 143 4.11 17.54 -2.94
N LEU A 144 4.25 16.22 -2.75
CA LEU A 144 4.30 15.63 -1.42
C LEU A 144 5.68 15.79 -0.76
N VAL A 145 6.75 15.60 -1.53
CA VAL A 145 8.13 15.73 -1.03
C VAL A 145 8.58 17.20 -1.01
N ASN A 146 8.38 17.92 -2.12
CA ASN A 146 8.95 19.26 -2.30
C ASN A 146 7.96 20.43 -2.14
N GLY A 147 6.66 20.16 -1.91
CA GLY A 147 5.68 21.21 -1.62
C GLY A 147 5.46 22.22 -2.76
N ARG A 148 5.72 21.84 -4.03
CA ARG A 148 5.58 22.70 -5.22
C ARG A 148 4.12 22.86 -5.65
N MET A 149 3.28 23.38 -4.73
CA MET A 149 1.82 23.48 -4.86
C MET A 149 1.34 24.23 -6.11
N GLN A 150 2.17 25.11 -6.68
CA GLN A 150 1.87 25.79 -7.95
C GLN A 150 1.71 24.85 -9.14
N LYS A 151 2.20 23.61 -9.04
CA LYS A 151 2.05 22.56 -10.06
C LYS A 151 0.87 21.63 -9.82
N LEU A 152 0.16 21.78 -8.69
CA LEU A 152 -0.86 20.80 -8.27
C LEU A 152 -1.91 20.58 -9.37
N SER A 153 -2.44 21.64 -9.96
CA SER A 153 -3.47 21.56 -11.01
C SER A 153 -3.02 20.83 -12.27
N ASP A 154 -1.70 20.70 -12.51
CA ASP A 154 -1.17 20.04 -13.69
C ASP A 154 -1.38 18.52 -13.65
N TYR A 155 -1.59 17.95 -12.46
CA TYR A 155 -1.74 16.51 -12.24
C TYR A 155 -3.18 16.02 -12.27
N PHE A 156 -4.17 16.89 -12.11
CA PHE A 156 -5.57 16.53 -11.97
C PHE A 156 -6.44 17.09 -13.09
N ASP A 157 -7.62 16.51 -13.27
CA ASP A 157 -8.70 17.04 -14.12
C ASP A 157 -9.66 17.88 -13.28
N GLY A 158 -9.29 19.14 -13.01
CA GLY A 158 -10.05 20.00 -12.13
C GLY A 158 -10.22 19.40 -10.73
N ASP A 159 -11.45 19.32 -10.25
CA ASP A 159 -11.80 18.73 -8.94
C ASP A 159 -12.28 17.27 -9.05
N ASN A 160 -12.14 16.64 -10.23
CA ASN A 160 -12.57 15.25 -10.49
C ASN A 160 -11.55 14.24 -9.93
N TYR A 161 -11.48 14.15 -8.60
CA TYR A 161 -10.56 13.28 -7.89
C TYR A 161 -11.30 12.52 -6.79
N VAL A 162 -11.29 11.20 -6.84
CA VAL A 162 -11.94 10.34 -5.83
C VAL A 162 -10.91 9.97 -4.76
N GLN A 163 -11.31 10.08 -3.49
CA GLN A 163 -10.43 9.87 -2.36
C GLN A 163 -10.95 8.75 -1.47
N HIS A 164 -10.08 7.83 -1.08
CA HIS A 164 -10.40 6.70 -0.19
C HIS A 164 -9.71 6.79 1.17
N ASN A 165 -8.79 7.76 1.38
CA ASN A 165 -8.28 8.07 2.70
C ASN A 165 -9.46 8.42 3.63
N PRO A 166 -9.57 7.78 4.80
CA PRO A 166 -10.72 7.93 5.69
C PRO A 166 -10.89 9.34 6.28
N GLN A 167 -9.84 10.18 6.24
CA GLN A 167 -9.83 11.54 6.78
C GLN A 167 -9.99 12.63 5.70
N ILE A 168 -10.02 12.26 4.41
CA ILE A 168 -10.00 13.22 3.31
C ILE A 168 -11.20 12.94 2.39
N GLY A 169 -11.96 13.99 2.06
CA GLY A 169 -13.06 13.91 1.09
C GLY A 169 -12.58 13.95 -0.36
N ASP A 170 -13.50 13.66 -1.29
CA ASP A 170 -13.29 13.78 -2.73
C ASP A 170 -12.88 15.21 -3.12
N GLY A 171 -12.19 15.32 -4.26
CA GLY A 171 -11.71 16.57 -4.84
C GLY A 171 -10.39 17.07 -4.26
N LEU A 172 -9.72 17.92 -5.03
CA LEU A 172 -8.65 18.77 -4.52
C LEU A 172 -9.16 19.74 -3.45
N SER A 173 -10.44 20.11 -3.53
CA SER A 173 -11.13 20.86 -2.48
C SER A 173 -11.15 20.09 -1.14
N GLY A 174 -11.49 18.79 -1.17
CA GLY A 174 -11.44 17.90 0.00
C GLY A 174 -10.03 17.74 0.57
N LEU A 175 -9.02 17.56 -0.29
CA LEU A 175 -7.61 17.53 0.10
C LEU A 175 -7.18 18.84 0.77
N GLY A 176 -7.51 19.98 0.17
CA GLY A 176 -7.17 21.30 0.70
C GLY A 176 -7.80 21.56 2.07
N ALA A 177 -9.06 21.16 2.25
CA ALA A 177 -9.75 21.26 3.54
C ALA A 177 -9.08 20.40 4.62
N ALA A 178 -8.69 19.17 4.29
CA ALA A 178 -8.00 18.27 5.22
C ALA A 178 -6.61 18.80 5.60
N LEU A 179 -5.82 19.28 4.64
CA LEU A 179 -4.51 19.90 4.90
C LEU A 179 -4.64 21.13 5.79
N LYS A 180 -5.64 21.98 5.55
CA LYS A 180 -5.92 23.13 6.41
C LYS A 180 -6.28 22.70 7.83
N ALA A 181 -7.16 21.71 7.99
CA ALA A 181 -7.58 21.22 9.30
C ALA A 181 -6.40 20.62 10.08
N MET A 182 -5.52 19.86 9.42
CA MET A 182 -4.28 19.35 10.02
C MET A 182 -3.36 20.49 10.48
N ALA A 183 -3.14 21.49 9.63
CA ALA A 183 -2.32 22.65 9.96
C ALA A 183 -2.87 23.44 11.15
N ASP A 184 -4.20 23.68 11.19
CA ASP A 184 -4.88 24.37 12.29
C ASP A 184 -4.77 23.56 13.61
N ALA A 185 -4.67 22.23 13.53
CA ALA A 185 -4.42 21.32 14.66
C ALA A 185 -2.94 21.13 15.00
N GLY A 186 -2.01 21.79 14.29
CA GLY A 186 -0.56 21.64 14.49
C GLY A 186 -0.01 20.28 14.03
N ILE A 187 -0.76 19.52 13.23
CA ILE A 187 -0.35 18.24 12.67
C ILE A 187 0.41 18.49 11.38
N THR A 188 1.64 17.98 11.31
CA THR A 188 2.47 18.04 10.11
C THR A 188 2.53 16.68 9.43
N MET A 189 2.42 16.69 8.11
CA MET A 189 2.66 15.54 7.25
C MET A 189 3.79 15.93 6.29
N LYS A 190 4.88 15.18 6.33
CA LYS A 190 6.08 15.43 5.52
C LYS A 190 6.52 14.12 4.88
N TYR A 191 6.74 14.16 3.58
CA TYR A 191 7.40 13.09 2.84
C TYR A 191 8.88 13.44 2.70
N ASP A 192 9.75 12.47 2.93
CA ASP A 192 11.21 12.65 2.87
C ASP A 192 11.81 11.95 1.65
N ARG A 193 11.38 10.72 1.35
CA ARG A 193 11.93 9.93 0.23
C ARG A 193 10.91 8.95 -0.33
N VAL A 194 10.92 8.77 -1.65
CA VAL A 194 10.22 7.69 -2.36
C VAL A 194 11.19 6.52 -2.55
N HIS A 195 10.82 5.35 -2.05
CA HIS A 195 11.61 4.11 -2.13
C HIS A 195 11.22 3.23 -3.30
N LYS A 196 9.93 3.14 -3.64
CA LYS A 196 9.45 2.32 -4.76
C LYS A 196 8.31 3.03 -5.50
N VAL A 197 8.26 2.79 -6.82
CA VAL A 197 7.14 3.15 -7.69
C VAL A 197 6.79 1.92 -8.52
N LEU A 198 5.68 1.28 -8.20
CA LEU A 198 5.21 0.04 -8.83
C LEU A 198 3.90 0.34 -9.57
N GLY A 199 3.67 -0.26 -10.73
CA GLY A 199 2.43 0.01 -11.45
C GLY A 199 2.04 -1.05 -12.47
N LYS A 200 0.73 -1.13 -12.73
CA LYS A 200 0.14 -1.94 -13.79
C LYS A 200 -1.00 -1.16 -14.42
N GLY A 201 -0.81 -0.77 -15.67
CA GLY A 201 -1.79 0.01 -16.40
C GLY A 201 -2.04 1.37 -15.76
N ASP A 202 -3.30 1.61 -15.41
CA ASP A 202 -3.76 2.82 -14.74
C ASP A 202 -3.50 2.86 -13.22
N PHE A 203 -3.09 1.76 -12.59
CA PHE A 203 -2.75 1.74 -11.17
C PHE A 203 -1.26 1.94 -10.91
N VAL A 204 -0.91 2.83 -9.97
CA VAL A 204 0.47 3.07 -9.53
C VAL A 204 0.53 3.21 -8.02
N LEU A 205 1.32 2.35 -7.37
CA LEU A 205 1.65 2.40 -5.95
C LEU A 205 2.99 3.12 -5.75
N THR A 206 3.03 4.09 -4.85
CA THR A 206 4.27 4.69 -4.35
C THR A 206 4.50 4.32 -2.89
N VAL A 207 5.75 3.96 -2.58
CA VAL A 207 6.19 3.63 -1.23
C VAL A 207 7.14 4.72 -0.76
N SER A 208 6.75 5.46 0.27
CA SER A 208 7.49 6.62 0.75
C SER A 208 7.74 6.57 2.25
N GLU A 209 8.84 7.18 2.68
CA GLU A 209 9.12 7.45 4.08
C GLU A 209 8.92 8.93 4.40
N GLY A 210 8.61 9.22 5.65
CA GLY A 210 8.54 10.58 6.13
C GLY A 210 8.17 10.68 7.61
N THR A 211 7.50 11.78 7.95
CA THR A 211 7.04 12.07 9.31
C THR A 211 5.58 12.50 9.32
N PHE A 212 4.78 11.92 10.21
CA PHE A 212 3.39 12.31 10.46
C PHE A 212 3.19 12.61 11.95
N ALA A 213 2.67 13.80 12.28
CA ALA A 213 2.48 14.26 13.66
C ALA A 213 3.76 14.10 14.53
N GLY A 214 4.93 14.36 13.94
CA GLY A 214 6.23 14.24 14.61
C GLY A 214 6.77 12.82 14.77
N LYS A 215 6.14 11.80 14.19
CA LYS A 215 6.59 10.40 14.25
C LYS A 215 7.07 9.87 12.90
N PRO A 216 8.17 9.11 12.84
CA PRO A 216 8.58 8.39 11.62
C PRO A 216 7.42 7.56 11.08
N THR A 217 7.12 7.71 9.80
CA THR A 217 5.91 7.16 9.17
C THR A 217 6.21 6.65 7.77
N SER A 218 5.59 5.54 7.42
CA SER A 218 5.58 4.94 6.10
C SER A 218 4.25 5.22 5.41
N PHE A 219 4.32 5.75 4.19
CA PHE A 219 3.19 6.11 3.35
C PHE A 219 3.17 5.22 2.13
N TYR A 220 2.08 4.48 1.95
CA TYR A 220 1.84 3.68 0.75
C TYR A 220 0.62 4.27 0.06
N ASP A 221 0.84 4.90 -1.09
CA ASP A 221 -0.18 5.63 -1.83
C ASP A 221 -0.43 4.94 -3.18
N LEU A 222 -1.64 4.40 -3.37
CA LEU A 222 -2.09 3.82 -4.63
C LEU A 222 -2.93 4.85 -5.38
N PHE A 223 -2.52 5.17 -6.60
CA PHE A 223 -3.23 6.08 -7.48
C PHE A 223 -3.83 5.34 -8.67
N ARG A 224 -4.98 5.81 -9.14
CA ARG A 224 -5.47 5.49 -10.49
C ARG A 224 -5.34 6.71 -11.40
N VAL A 225 -4.84 6.49 -12.62
CA VAL A 225 -4.69 7.49 -13.66
C VAL A 225 -5.79 7.33 -14.71
N GLN A 226 -6.43 8.42 -15.09
CA GLN A 226 -7.43 8.45 -16.14
C GLN A 226 -7.16 9.62 -17.08
N ALA A 227 -7.13 9.35 -18.39
CA ALA A 227 -6.88 10.38 -19.41
C ALA A 227 -5.61 11.23 -19.14
N GLY A 228 -4.56 10.61 -18.59
CA GLY A 228 -3.29 11.29 -18.27
C GLY A 228 -3.33 12.18 -17.02
N LYS A 229 -4.36 12.04 -16.18
CA LYS A 229 -4.54 12.77 -14.91
C LYS A 229 -4.76 11.80 -13.76
N ILE A 230 -4.32 12.16 -12.57
CA ILE A 230 -4.63 11.41 -11.34
C ILE A 230 -6.11 11.60 -11.04
N ALA A 231 -6.84 10.49 -10.89
CA ALA A 231 -8.29 10.49 -10.79
C ALA A 231 -8.82 9.83 -9.51
N GLU A 232 -8.02 8.98 -8.85
CA GLU A 232 -8.46 8.22 -7.68
C GLU A 232 -7.26 7.84 -6.80
N HIS A 233 -7.48 7.75 -5.49
CA HIS A 233 -6.40 7.48 -4.52
C HIS A 233 -6.85 6.68 -3.31
N TRP A 234 -6.03 5.71 -2.91
CA TRP A 234 -6.11 4.94 -1.68
C TRP A 234 -4.77 4.99 -0.97
N ASP A 235 -4.75 4.96 0.36
CA ASP A 235 -3.50 4.93 1.11
C ASP A 235 -3.53 4.04 2.35
N THR A 236 -2.32 3.75 2.84
CA THR A 236 -2.09 3.42 4.24
C THR A 236 -1.00 4.30 4.84
N ILE A 237 -1.25 4.77 6.07
CA ILE A 237 -0.33 5.58 6.87
C ILE A 237 0.03 4.78 8.12
N GLU A 238 1.28 4.31 8.20
CA GLU A 238 1.75 3.47 9.30
C GLU A 238 2.92 4.13 10.03
N THR A 239 2.78 4.34 11.35
CA THR A 239 3.91 4.79 12.18
C THR A 239 4.96 3.69 12.25
N ILE A 240 6.21 4.03 11.94
CA ILE A 240 7.33 3.10 12.04
C ILE A 240 7.73 3.01 13.52
N PRO A 241 7.70 1.81 14.15
CA PRO A 241 8.10 1.64 15.54
C PRO A 241 9.61 1.89 15.72
N ALA A 242 10.05 2.12 16.96
CA ALA A 242 11.48 2.27 17.22
C ALA A 242 12.22 0.96 16.91
N GLU A 243 13.47 1.03 16.43
CA GLU A 243 14.27 -0.14 16.05
C GLU A 243 14.38 -1.20 17.16
N ALA A 244 14.37 -0.77 18.43
CA ALA A 244 14.40 -1.66 19.59
C ALA A 244 13.17 -2.58 19.71
N GLU A 245 12.07 -2.25 19.02
CA GLU A 245 10.82 -3.02 18.99
C GLU A 245 10.75 -3.95 17.78
N TRP A 246 11.72 -3.88 16.86
CA TRP A 246 11.69 -4.64 15.61
C TRP A 246 11.98 -6.13 15.85
N LYS A 247 11.26 -6.98 15.14
CA LYS A 247 11.44 -8.45 15.17
C LYS A 247 12.40 -8.97 14.11
N ASN A 248 12.91 -8.10 13.25
CA ASN A 248 13.95 -8.35 12.25
C ASN A 248 14.83 -7.09 12.09
N GLN A 249 15.92 -7.19 11.33
CA GLN A 249 16.89 -6.09 11.13
C GLN A 249 16.93 -5.60 9.67
N ASN A 250 15.92 -5.91 8.86
CA ASN A 250 15.97 -5.71 7.41
C ASN A 250 15.55 -4.30 6.96
N GLY A 251 15.07 -3.45 7.88
CA GLY A 251 14.54 -2.12 7.55
C GLY A 251 13.10 -2.17 7.06
N LYS A 252 12.38 -1.03 7.13
CA LYS A 252 10.98 -0.92 6.67
C LYS A 252 10.82 -0.85 5.14
N PHE A 253 11.88 -0.57 4.39
CA PHE A 253 11.83 -0.22 2.95
C PHE A 253 12.82 -1.00 2.08
#